data_AF-A0AA87IG12-F1
#
_entry.id   AF-A0AA87IG12-F1
#
_cell.length_a   1.000
_cell.length_b   1.000
_cell.length_c   1.000
_cell.angle_alpha   90.00
_cell.angle_beta   90.00
_cell.angle_gamma   90.00
#
_symmetry.space_group_name_H-M   'P 1'
#
loop_
_entity.id
_entity.type
_entity.pdbx_description
1 polymer ?
#
loop_
_entity_poly.entity_id
_entity_poly.type
_entity_poly.pdbx_seq_one_letter_code
_entity_poly.pdbx_strand_id
1 'polypeptide(L)'
;MASDVFESYSAGTETKPQINQDAVRIMKELYGIDMEKTQYSKLISDIPAPDIAISMGCNVGCPFIGRAFDDNWGLEDPTGSEDQVFVEIIREIEKRILQLKQSLI
;
A
#
# COMPACT_ATOMS: atom_id res chain seq x y z
N MET A 1 -8.58 2.09 9.21
CA MET A 1 -8.75 3.52 9.55
C MET A 1 -8.92 4.27 8.23
N ALA A 2 -9.72 5.34 8.19
CA ALA A 2 -10.08 6.10 6.97
C ALA A 2 -11.07 5.44 5.97
N SER A 3 -11.70 4.32 6.32
CA SER A 3 -12.75 3.67 5.49
C SER A 3 -14.05 4.50 5.37
N ASP A 4 -14.18 5.54 6.18
CA ASP A 4 -15.25 6.54 6.11
C ASP A 4 -15.02 7.57 4.99
N VAL A 5 -13.79 7.66 4.47
CA VAL A 5 -13.38 8.64 3.44
C VAL A 5 -12.91 7.95 2.17
N PHE A 6 -12.27 6.78 2.29
CA PHE A 6 -11.68 6.06 1.16
C PHE A 6 -12.30 4.69 0.96
N GLU A 7 -12.58 4.37 -0.29
CA GLU A 7 -12.58 3.00 -0.79
C GLU A 7 -11.17 2.71 -1.34
N SER A 8 -10.44 1.80 -0.70
CA SER A 8 -9.01 1.60 -0.97
C SER A 8 -8.73 0.32 -1.75
N TYR A 9 -7.87 0.44 -2.76
CA TYR A 9 -7.32 -0.67 -3.52
C TYR A 9 -5.79 -0.60 -3.53
N SER A 10 -5.14 -1.75 -3.56
CA SER A 10 -3.70 -1.90 -3.82
C SER A 10 -3.51 -2.80 -5.04
N ALA A 11 -2.47 -2.56 -5.84
CA ALA A 11 -2.15 -3.36 -7.02
C ALA A 11 -0.68 -3.19 -7.41
N GLY A 12 -0.18 -4.10 -8.25
CA GLY A 12 1.16 -4.05 -8.82
C GLY A 12 1.19 -4.30 -10.33
N THR A 13 2.35 -4.10 -10.95
CA THR A 13 2.61 -4.54 -12.33
C THR A 13 2.72 -6.05 -12.45
N GLU A 14 3.10 -6.71 -11.36
CA GLU A 14 3.23 -8.15 -11.24
C GLU A 14 2.57 -8.63 -9.94
N THR A 15 2.05 -9.86 -9.97
CA THR A 15 1.49 -10.51 -8.78
C THR A 15 2.50 -11.46 -8.15
N LYS A 16 2.47 -11.58 -6.82
CA LYS A 16 3.07 -12.69 -6.10
C LYS A 16 1.97 -13.66 -5.63
N PRO A 17 2.27 -14.96 -5.41
CA PRO A 17 1.27 -15.92 -4.95
C PRO A 17 0.66 -15.60 -3.59
N GLN A 18 1.39 -14.87 -2.75
CA GLN A 18 0.98 -14.50 -1.39
C GLN A 18 1.51 -13.12 -1.01
N ILE A 19 0.84 -12.49 -0.04
CA ILE A 19 1.34 -11.26 0.59
C ILE A 19 2.62 -11.59 1.35
N ASN A 20 3.56 -10.63 1.43
CA ASN A 20 4.77 -10.77 2.22
C ASN A 20 4.40 -11.17 3.67
N GLN A 21 4.90 -12.32 4.13
CA GLN A 21 4.48 -12.92 5.40
C GLN A 21 5.01 -12.16 6.62
N ASP A 22 6.13 -11.43 6.50
CA ASP A 22 6.61 -10.55 7.56
C ASP A 22 5.68 -9.34 7.72
N ALA A 23 5.24 -8.74 6.61
CA ALA A 23 4.23 -7.69 6.64
C ALA A 23 2.90 -8.19 7.25
N VAL A 24 2.46 -9.39 6.91
CA VAL A 24 1.25 -10.02 7.50
C VAL A 24 1.41 -10.21 9.01
N ARG A 25 2.53 -10.79 9.45
CA ARG A 25 2.82 -11.02 10.87
C ARG A 25 2.85 -9.71 11.65
N ILE A 26 3.58 -8.71 11.16
CA ILE A 26 3.75 -7.42 11.85
C ILE A 26 2.43 -6.65 11.90
N MET A 27 1.61 -6.66 10.85
CA MET A 27 0.28 -6.03 10.87
C MET A 27 -0.68 -6.71 11.86
N LYS A 28 -0.58 -8.03 12.01
CA LYS A 28 -1.33 -8.78 13.05
C LYS A 28 -0.86 -8.39 14.45
N GLU A 29 0.44 -8.27 14.67
CA GLU A 29 1.02 -7.91 15.98
C GLU A 29 0.73 -6.46 16.38
N LEU A 30 0.92 -5.49 15.47
CA LEU A 30 0.78 -4.07 15.77
C LEU A 30 -0.68 -3.62 15.87
N TYR A 31 -1.54 -4.11 14.97
CA TYR A 31 -2.90 -3.58 14.80
C TYR A 31 -4.00 -4.64 14.92
N GLY A 32 -3.65 -5.92 15.10
CA GLY A 32 -4.63 -7.01 15.08
C GLY A 32 -5.25 -7.25 13.70
N ILE A 33 -4.61 -6.77 12.63
CA ILE A 33 -5.14 -6.84 11.27
C ILE A 33 -4.53 -8.01 10.52
N ASP A 34 -5.39 -8.97 10.15
CA ASP A 34 -5.04 -10.03 9.22
C ASP A 34 -5.37 -9.63 7.78
N MET A 35 -4.38 -9.12 7.06
CA MET A 35 -4.56 -8.60 5.70
C MET A 35 -5.03 -9.68 4.72
N GLU A 36 -4.65 -10.94 4.93
CA GLU A 36 -4.96 -12.05 4.01
C GLU A 36 -6.44 -12.46 4.06
N LYS A 37 -7.20 -12.03 5.08
CA LYS A 37 -8.64 -12.32 5.14
C LYS A 37 -9.43 -11.70 3.99
N THR A 38 -8.95 -10.59 3.44
CA THR A 38 -9.67 -9.83 2.41
C THR A 38 -8.79 -9.36 1.27
N GLN A 39 -7.46 -9.37 1.42
CA GLN A 39 -6.53 -8.85 0.43
C GLN A 39 -5.68 -9.97 -0.18
N TYR A 40 -5.27 -9.73 -1.41
CA TYR A 40 -4.37 -10.57 -2.19
C TYR A 40 -3.66 -9.70 -3.24
N SER A 41 -2.56 -10.20 -3.80
CA SER A 41 -1.85 -9.52 -4.89
C SER A 41 -2.70 -9.53 -6.16
N LYS A 42 -2.92 -8.34 -6.73
CA LYS A 42 -3.77 -8.12 -7.91
C LYS A 42 -3.04 -7.22 -8.90
N LEU A 43 -3.31 -7.38 -10.19
CA LEU A 43 -2.76 -6.49 -11.21
C LEU A 43 -3.48 -5.16 -11.18
N ILE A 44 -2.81 -4.10 -11.66
CA ILE A 44 -3.45 -2.79 -11.85
C ILE A 44 -4.67 -2.89 -12.77
N SER A 45 -4.67 -3.80 -13.74
CA SER A 45 -5.81 -4.06 -14.62
C SER A 45 -7.03 -4.67 -13.91
N ASP A 46 -6.83 -5.19 -12.70
CA ASP A 46 -7.85 -5.96 -11.97
C ASP A 46 -8.54 -5.12 -10.88
N ILE A 47 -8.21 -3.83 -10.79
CA ILE A 47 -8.84 -2.88 -9.87
C ILE A 47 -9.66 -1.83 -10.62
N PRO A 48 -10.70 -1.24 -10.00
CA PRO A 48 -11.39 -0.09 -10.57
C PRO A 48 -10.43 1.09 -10.80
N ALA A 49 -10.79 1.96 -11.74
CA ALA A 49 -10.06 3.21 -11.97
C ALA A 49 -10.16 4.12 -10.72
N PRO A 50 -9.04 4.54 -10.12
CA PRO A 50 -9.07 5.31 -8.88
C PRO A 50 -9.14 6.83 -9.12
N ASP A 51 -9.79 7.53 -8.19
CA ASP A 51 -9.80 9.01 -8.12
C ASP A 51 -8.49 9.60 -7.59
N ILE A 52 -7.74 8.83 -6.81
CA ILE A 52 -6.42 9.18 -6.29
C ILE A 52 -5.51 7.98 -6.49
N ALA A 53 -4.36 8.19 -7.13
CA ALA A 53 -3.34 7.17 -7.37
C ALA A 53 -2.03 7.56 -6.69
N ILE A 54 -1.58 6.73 -5.75
CA ILE A 54 -0.33 6.93 -5.02
C ILE A 54 0.68 5.86 -5.44
N SER A 55 1.86 6.30 -5.85
CA SER A 55 2.99 5.39 -6.05
C SER A 55 3.70 5.18 -4.72
N MET A 56 3.94 3.94 -4.33
CA MET A 56 4.63 3.61 -3.09
C MET A 56 6.15 3.70 -3.23
N GLY A 57 6.67 3.85 -4.45
CA GLY A 57 8.09 3.73 -4.78
C GLY A 57 8.28 2.69 -5.87
N CYS A 58 8.98 3.07 -6.94
CA CYS A 58 9.27 2.16 -8.05
C CYS A 58 10.70 2.40 -8.54
N ASN A 59 11.55 1.38 -8.42
CA ASN A 59 12.91 1.40 -8.95
C ASN A 59 12.95 1.20 -10.48
N VAL A 60 11.80 0.93 -11.08
CA VAL A 60 11.56 0.78 -12.52
C VAL A 60 10.40 1.71 -12.90
N GLY A 61 10.37 2.22 -14.13
CA GLY A 61 9.35 3.21 -14.54
C GLY A 61 7.92 2.76 -14.19
N CYS A 62 7.13 3.67 -13.60
CA CYS A 62 5.75 3.35 -13.23
C CYS A 62 4.91 3.13 -14.51
N PRO A 63 4.09 2.08 -14.57
CA PRO A 63 3.20 1.86 -15.71
C PRO A 63 2.17 2.99 -15.83
N PHE A 64 1.69 3.25 -17.04
CA PHE A 64 0.52 4.11 -17.22
C PHE A 64 -0.73 3.37 -16.78
N ILE A 65 -1.43 3.90 -15.78
CA ILE A 65 -2.60 3.26 -15.15
C ILE A 65 -3.93 3.87 -15.60
N GLY A 66 -3.94 4.54 -16.76
CA GLY A 66 -5.08 5.34 -17.23
C GLY A 66 -5.09 6.78 -16.69
N ARG A 67 -4.20 7.11 -15.75
CA ARG A 67 -3.97 8.45 -15.20
C ARG A 67 -2.53 8.61 -14.70
N ALA A 68 -2.14 9.85 -14.40
CA ALA A 68 -0.93 10.13 -13.64
C ALA A 68 -1.13 9.81 -12.14
N PHE A 69 -0.04 9.54 -11.45
CA PHE A 69 -0.01 9.47 -9.99
C PHE A 69 -0.13 10.86 -9.39
N ASP A 70 -0.90 10.97 -8.32
CA ASP A 70 -1.11 12.20 -7.55
C ASP A 70 0.06 12.48 -6.60
N ASP A 71 0.71 11.42 -6.13
CA ASP A 71 1.91 11.51 -5.31
C ASP A 71 2.79 10.25 -5.47
N ASN A 72 4.08 10.39 -5.14
CA ASN A 72 5.01 9.29 -5.02
C ASN A 72 5.64 9.32 -3.63
N TRP A 73 5.29 8.33 -2.81
CA TRP A 73 5.78 8.26 -1.45
C TRP A 73 7.22 7.81 -1.33
N GLY A 74 7.79 7.18 -2.36
CA GLY A 74 9.20 6.83 -2.44
C GLY A 74 9.66 5.93 -1.28
N LEU A 75 8.80 5.04 -0.81
CA LEU A 75 9.08 4.08 0.25
C LEU A 75 9.92 2.94 -0.32
N GLU A 76 10.99 2.58 0.39
CA GLU A 76 11.80 1.42 0.04
C GLU A 76 11.06 0.12 0.39
N ASP A 77 11.18 -0.89 -0.47
CA ASP A 77 10.60 -2.22 -0.21
C ASP A 77 11.38 -2.89 0.93
N PRO A 78 10.73 -3.18 2.08
CA PRO A 78 11.40 -3.74 3.26
C PRO A 78 11.70 -5.24 3.10
N THR A 79 11.40 -5.86 1.96
CA THR A 79 11.59 -7.31 1.76
C THR A 79 13.05 -7.73 1.99
N GLY A 80 13.24 -8.65 2.95
CA GLY A 80 14.56 -9.14 3.35
C GLY A 80 15.27 -8.30 4.41
N SER A 81 14.66 -7.21 4.86
CA SER A 81 15.13 -6.41 6.00
C SER A 81 14.64 -6.97 7.33
N GLU A 82 15.13 -6.39 8.43
CA GLU A 82 14.68 -6.70 9.79
C GLU A 82 13.30 -6.10 10.10
N ASP A 83 12.59 -6.69 11.09
CA ASP A 83 11.24 -6.27 11.50
C ASP A 83 11.12 -4.77 11.79
N GLN A 84 12.17 -4.15 12.33
CA GLN A 84 12.16 -2.71 12.63
C GLN A 84 11.91 -1.88 11.36
N VAL A 85 12.51 -2.26 10.23
CA VAL A 85 12.33 -1.55 8.94
C VAL A 85 10.88 -1.66 8.47
N PHE A 86 10.27 -2.84 8.59
CA PHE A 86 8.84 -3.01 8.28
C PHE A 86 7.97 -2.11 9.17
N VAL A 87 8.23 -2.07 10.48
CA VAL A 87 7.48 -1.24 11.44
C VAL A 87 7.59 0.24 11.07
N GLU A 88 8.79 0.72 10.71
CA GLU A 88 9.02 2.10 10.28
C GLU A 88 8.22 2.45 9.02
N ILE A 89 8.27 1.59 7.99
CA ILE A 89 7.51 1.79 6.75
C ILE A 89 5.99 1.75 7.01
N ILE A 90 5.49 0.81 7.80
CA ILE A 90 4.07 0.69 8.13
C ILE A 90 3.56 1.97 8.83
N ARG A 91 4.32 2.49 9.80
CA ARG A 91 3.96 3.72 10.51
C ARG A 91 4.01 4.95 9.62
N GLU A 92 4.95 5.01 8.69
CA GLU A 92 5.03 6.10 7.71
C GLU A 92 3.82 6.06 6.75
N ILE A 93 3.42 4.87 6.29
CA ILE A 93 2.20 4.68 5.50
C ILE A 93 0.96 5.14 6.28
N GLU A 94 0.81 4.72 7.54
CA GLU A 94 -0.29 5.14 8.41
C GLU A 94 -0.36 6.67 8.52
N LYS A 95 0.77 7.30 8.83
CA LYS A 95 0.87 8.77 8.94
C LYS A 95 0.45 9.47 7.65
N ARG A 96 0.92 9.00 6.48
CA ARG A 96 0.58 9.61 5.19
C ARG A 96 -0.89 9.41 4.81
N ILE A 97 -1.48 8.26 5.10
CA ILE A 97 -2.92 8.03 4.92
C ILE A 97 -3.74 9.02 5.77
N LEU A 98 -3.35 9.24 7.02
CA LEU A 98 -4.03 10.19 7.90
C LEU A 98 -3.89 11.64 7.42
N GLN A 99 -2.73 12.02 6.89
CA GLN A 99 -2.51 13.34 6.29
C GLN A 99 -3.33 13.52 5.00
N LEU A 100 -3.35 12.51 4.13
CA LEU A 100 -4.16 12.52 2.92
C LEU A 100 -5.65 12.67 3.25
N LYS A 101 -6.14 11.92 4.24
CA LYS A 101 -7.51 12.07 4.75
C LYS A 101 -7.81 13.52 5.16
N GLN A 102 -6.91 14.17 5.90
CA GLN A 102 -7.11 15.56 6.33
C GLN A 102 -7.11 16.57 5.18
N SER A 103 -6.38 16.31 4.09
CA SER A 103 -6.36 17.22 2.93
C SER A 103 -7.63 17.21 2.09
N LEU A 104 -8.52 16.23 2.30
CA LEU A 104 -9.75 16.03 1.52
C LEU A 104 -11.02 16.42 2.30
N ILE A 105 -10.87 16.86 3.55
CA ILE A 105 -11.95 17.29 4.44
C ILE A 105 -11.91 18.81 4.60
#